data_AF-A0A1C6Q5C3-F1
#
_entry.id   AF-A0A1C6Q5C3-F1
#
_cell.length_a   1.000
_cell.length_b   1.000
_cell.length_c   1.000
_cell.angle_alpha   90.00
_cell.angle_beta   90.00
_cell.angle_gamma   90.00
#
_symmetry.space_group_name_H-M   'P 1'
#
loop_
_entity.id
_entity.type
_entity.pdbx_description
1 polymer ?
#
loop_
_entity_poly.entity_id
_entity_poly.type
_entity_poly.pdbx_seq_one_letter_code
_entity_poly.pdbx_strand_id
1 'polypeptide(L)'
;MPLLEPDPETLRPTATGGPAHDRVAGPWASGTPEPLRGELIALLGADKVLHKISDLVRYASDASPYRFVPQVVVVAEDLDDISAVFSYAHGKGREVVFRAAGTSLNGQAQGEDILVDVRRHWSGIQVLDNGARARIRPGTTVLRANTTLARYGRLLGPDPASAVACTLGGVVANNASGMTAGTTRNSYRTLASVTLVLPSGTIVDTAEPDADAELAHAEPALCAGLLALKAEIEADPDLVARIRAKYEIKNTNGYRTSRRSWSSNGAPGQRS
;
A
#
# COMPACT_ATOMS: atom_id res chain seq x y z
N MET A 1 -33.74 23.68 37.72
CA MET A 1 -33.66 22.83 36.52
C MET A 1 -32.59 21.79 36.79
N PRO A 2 -32.94 20.50 36.97
CA PRO A 2 -31.97 19.47 37.31
C PRO A 2 -31.09 19.19 36.09
N LEU A 3 -29.77 19.31 36.27
CA LEU A 3 -28.75 19.24 35.22
C LEU A 3 -28.58 17.82 34.59
N LEU A 4 -29.38 16.84 35.01
CA LEU A 4 -29.15 15.40 34.82
C LEU A 4 -30.41 14.60 34.46
N GLU A 5 -31.55 15.25 34.21
CA GLU A 5 -32.70 14.52 33.66
C GLU A 5 -32.45 14.23 32.17
N PRO A 6 -32.49 12.96 31.73
CA PRO A 6 -32.31 12.63 30.32
C PRO A 6 -33.49 13.19 29.54
N ASP A 7 -33.21 14.15 28.66
CA ASP A 7 -34.18 14.72 27.74
C ASP A 7 -34.22 13.88 26.45
N PRO A 8 -35.24 13.01 26.25
CA PRO A 8 -35.34 12.18 25.06
C PRO A 8 -35.50 12.98 23.75
N GLU A 9 -35.84 14.28 23.83
CA GLU A 9 -35.94 15.16 22.67
C GLU A 9 -34.56 15.61 22.15
N THR A 10 -33.51 15.58 22.98
CA THR A 10 -32.13 15.91 22.55
C THR A 10 -31.53 14.91 21.56
N LEU A 11 -32.04 13.68 21.54
CA LEU A 11 -31.60 12.63 20.62
C LEU A 11 -32.44 12.58 19.33
N ARG A 12 -33.48 13.41 19.20
CA ARG A 12 -34.24 13.47 17.96
C ARG A 12 -33.40 14.16 16.88
N PRO A 13 -33.25 13.57 15.69
CA PRO A 13 -32.65 14.25 14.57
C PRO A 13 -33.43 15.55 14.32
N THR A 14 -32.80 16.70 14.56
CA THR A 14 -33.34 17.99 14.15
C THR A 14 -33.55 17.98 12.64
N ALA A 15 -34.56 18.71 12.16
CA ALA A 15 -34.80 18.86 10.73
C ALA A 15 -33.47 19.18 10.02
N THR A 16 -33.04 18.26 9.17
CA THR A 16 -31.69 18.23 8.60
C THR A 16 -31.43 19.52 7.83
N GLY A 17 -30.33 20.20 8.17
CA GLY A 17 -29.75 21.22 7.30
C GLY A 17 -29.44 20.66 5.92
N GLY A 18 -28.95 21.53 5.02
CA GLY A 18 -28.49 21.12 3.70
C GLY A 18 -27.46 19.97 3.75
N PRO A 19 -27.17 19.31 2.61
CA PRO A 19 -26.25 18.19 2.57
C PRO A 19 -24.91 18.51 3.24
N ALA A 20 -24.32 17.52 3.91
CA ALA A 20 -23.01 17.68 4.54
C ALA A 20 -21.94 18.16 3.54
N HIS A 21 -20.99 18.97 4.01
CA HIS A 21 -19.95 19.55 3.16
C HIS A 21 -19.08 18.50 2.45
N ASP A 22 -18.98 17.30 3.01
CA ASP A 22 -18.19 16.18 2.51
C ASP A 22 -19.00 15.18 1.65
N ARG A 23 -20.24 15.51 1.30
CA ARG A 23 -21.07 14.65 0.44
C ARG A 23 -20.33 14.29 -0.85
N VAL A 24 -20.55 13.07 -1.35
CA VAL A 24 -20.06 12.72 -2.69
C VAL A 24 -20.83 13.54 -3.73
N ALA A 25 -20.13 14.03 -4.75
CA ALA A 25 -20.72 14.83 -5.81
C ALA A 25 -21.80 14.04 -6.57
N GLY A 26 -22.82 14.77 -7.06
CA GLY A 26 -23.97 14.19 -7.78
C GLY A 26 -23.66 13.22 -8.93
N PRO A 27 -22.59 13.42 -9.74
CA PRO A 27 -22.22 12.49 -10.81
C PRO A 27 -21.92 11.05 -10.36
N TRP A 28 -21.61 10.87 -9.07
CA TRP A 28 -21.27 9.58 -8.48
C TRP A 28 -22.47 8.91 -7.79
N ALA A 29 -23.64 9.56 -7.79
CA ALA A 29 -24.84 9.02 -7.15
C ALA A 29 -25.26 7.67 -7.73
N SER A 30 -24.98 7.45 -9.03
CA SER A 30 -25.21 6.18 -9.72
C SER A 30 -24.10 5.12 -9.49
N GLY A 31 -23.05 5.45 -8.72
CA GLY A 31 -21.88 4.61 -8.52
C GLY A 31 -20.81 4.80 -9.60
N THR A 32 -20.05 3.75 -9.89
CA THR A 32 -19.00 3.74 -10.90
C THR A 32 -19.56 4.11 -12.29
N PRO A 33 -18.93 5.04 -13.02
CA PRO A 33 -19.38 5.44 -14.35
C PRO A 33 -19.16 4.34 -15.40
N GLU A 34 -19.95 4.37 -16.47
CA GLU A 34 -19.69 3.59 -17.68
C GLU A 34 -18.66 4.32 -18.58
N PRO A 35 -17.86 3.59 -19.39
CA PRO A 35 -17.86 2.14 -19.59
C PRO A 35 -17.05 1.35 -18.54
N LEU A 36 -16.43 2.02 -17.57
CA LEU A 36 -15.50 1.40 -16.61
C LEU A 36 -16.14 0.24 -15.84
N ARG A 37 -17.37 0.43 -15.36
CA ARG A 37 -18.11 -0.60 -14.64
C ARG A 37 -18.31 -1.85 -15.51
N GLY A 38 -18.86 -1.69 -16.72
CA GLY A 38 -19.08 -2.81 -17.63
C GLY A 38 -17.80 -3.53 -18.03
N GLU A 39 -16.73 -2.78 -18.33
CA GLU A 39 -15.43 -3.33 -18.71
C GLU A 39 -14.80 -4.18 -17.59
N LEU A 40 -14.79 -3.69 -16.34
CA LEU A 40 -14.24 -4.44 -15.22
C LEU A 40 -15.09 -5.65 -14.82
N ILE A 41 -16.43 -5.56 -14.92
CA ILE A 41 -17.31 -6.71 -14.68
C ILE A 41 -17.08 -7.80 -15.73
N ALA A 42 -16.89 -7.42 -17.00
CA ALA A 42 -16.56 -8.38 -18.06
C ALA A 42 -15.18 -9.01 -17.85
N LEU A 43 -14.22 -8.25 -17.32
CA LEU A 43 -12.86 -8.72 -17.08
C LEU A 43 -12.75 -9.68 -15.87
N LEU A 44 -13.41 -9.37 -14.76
CA LEU A 44 -13.18 -10.03 -13.46
C LEU A 44 -14.40 -10.79 -12.92
N GLY A 45 -15.58 -10.53 -13.48
CA GLY A 45 -16.86 -10.99 -12.95
C GLY A 45 -17.50 -9.98 -11.99
N ALA A 46 -18.84 -10.02 -11.92
CA ALA A 46 -19.63 -9.04 -11.16
C ALA A 46 -19.36 -9.07 -9.65
N ASP A 47 -19.08 -10.24 -9.09
CA ASP A 47 -18.87 -10.42 -7.64
C ASP A 47 -17.57 -9.77 -7.14
N LYS A 48 -16.61 -9.53 -8.05
CA LYS A 48 -15.31 -8.92 -7.73
C LYS A 48 -15.30 -7.40 -7.91
N VAL A 49 -16.36 -6.79 -8.43
CA VAL A 49 -16.41 -5.35 -8.75
C VAL A 49 -17.45 -4.64 -7.87
N LEU A 50 -16.95 -3.92 -6.86
CA LEU A 50 -17.79 -3.07 -6.02
C LEU A 50 -17.91 -1.69 -6.67
N HIS A 51 -19.13 -1.36 -7.07
CA HIS A 51 -19.41 -0.19 -7.88
C HIS A 51 -20.51 0.72 -7.30
N LYS A 52 -21.16 0.32 -6.19
CA LYS A 52 -22.22 1.12 -5.58
C LYS A 52 -21.60 2.28 -4.82
N ILE A 53 -22.30 3.41 -4.75
CA ILE A 53 -21.82 4.59 -4.02
C ILE A 53 -21.46 4.28 -2.55
N SER A 54 -22.20 3.39 -1.90
CA SER A 54 -21.89 2.93 -0.53
C SER A 54 -20.54 2.21 -0.44
N ASP A 55 -20.18 1.46 -1.47
CA ASP A 55 -18.88 0.77 -1.55
C ASP A 55 -17.78 1.80 -1.78
N LEU A 56 -17.95 2.72 -2.74
CA LEU A 56 -16.94 3.75 -3.03
C LEU A 56 -16.66 4.63 -1.80
N VAL A 57 -17.72 5.06 -1.10
CA VAL A 57 -17.60 5.84 0.14
C VAL A 57 -16.90 5.05 1.25
N ARG A 58 -17.20 3.75 1.39
CA ARG A 58 -16.56 2.88 2.39
C ARG A 58 -15.04 2.79 2.19
N TYR A 59 -14.58 2.82 0.95
CA TYR A 59 -13.16 2.74 0.62
C TYR A 59 -12.50 4.12 0.47
N ALA A 60 -13.27 5.21 0.59
CA ALA A 60 -12.81 6.56 0.35
C ALA A 60 -11.89 7.14 1.43
N SER A 61 -11.73 6.46 2.57
CA SER A 61 -10.88 6.88 3.67
C SER A 61 -10.07 5.71 4.21
N ASP A 62 -8.83 5.96 4.63
CA ASP A 62 -8.04 5.07 5.49
C ASP A 62 -7.93 5.69 6.90
N ALA A 63 -6.92 5.35 7.70
CA ALA A 63 -6.75 5.91 9.04
C ALA A 63 -6.16 7.34 9.06
N SER A 64 -5.96 7.95 7.89
CA SER A 64 -5.49 9.33 7.72
C SER A 64 -6.64 10.36 7.66
N PRO A 65 -6.36 11.67 7.73
CA PRO A 65 -7.39 12.71 7.55
C PRO A 65 -7.78 12.92 6.08
N TYR A 66 -7.18 12.18 5.14
CA TYR A 66 -7.47 12.33 3.71
C TYR A 66 -8.69 11.52 3.30
N ARG A 67 -9.37 11.99 2.26
CA ARG A 67 -10.51 11.32 1.66
C ARG A 67 -10.42 11.38 0.14
N PHE A 68 -10.22 10.23 -0.49
CA PHE A 68 -10.17 10.07 -1.94
C PHE A 68 -11.19 9.02 -2.36
N VAL A 69 -12.23 9.41 -3.09
CA VAL A 69 -13.30 8.49 -3.51
C VAL A 69 -12.88 7.78 -4.80
N PRO A 70 -12.68 6.45 -4.80
CA PRO A 70 -12.29 5.73 -6.00
C PRO A 70 -13.44 5.66 -7.02
N GLN A 71 -13.12 5.67 -8.32
CA GLN A 71 -14.05 5.35 -9.41
C GLN A 71 -14.68 3.96 -9.23
N VAL A 72 -13.90 2.99 -8.77
CA VAL A 72 -14.32 1.60 -8.64
C VAL A 72 -13.43 0.87 -7.62
N VAL A 73 -13.99 -0.13 -6.93
CA VAL A 73 -13.22 -1.01 -6.06
C VAL A 73 -13.26 -2.43 -6.60
N VAL A 74 -12.08 -3.02 -6.81
CA VAL A 74 -11.90 -4.42 -7.21
C VAL A 74 -11.52 -5.24 -5.99
N VAL A 75 -12.17 -6.38 -5.79
CA VAL A 75 -11.81 -7.39 -4.79
C VAL A 75 -11.05 -8.50 -5.51
N ALA A 76 -9.72 -8.42 -5.48
CA ALA A 76 -8.87 -9.40 -6.15
C ALA A 76 -8.70 -10.66 -5.29
N GLU A 77 -8.84 -11.82 -5.90
CA GLU A 77 -8.78 -13.13 -5.25
C GLU A 77 -7.43 -13.82 -5.42
N ASP A 78 -6.79 -13.60 -6.57
CA ASP A 78 -5.55 -14.28 -6.98
C ASP A 78 -4.67 -13.41 -7.89
N LEU A 79 -3.52 -13.96 -8.30
CA LEU A 79 -2.54 -13.24 -9.12
C LEU A 79 -3.10 -12.90 -10.51
N ASP A 80 -4.02 -13.71 -11.04
CA ASP A 80 -4.60 -13.50 -12.37
C ASP A 80 -5.50 -12.27 -12.36
N ASP A 81 -6.31 -12.08 -11.30
CA ASP A 81 -7.09 -10.85 -11.11
C ASP A 81 -6.18 -9.61 -11.06
N ILE A 82 -5.06 -9.69 -10.33
CA ILE A 82 -4.10 -8.57 -10.19
C ILE A 82 -3.44 -8.25 -11.53
N SER A 83 -2.98 -9.28 -12.25
CA SER A 83 -2.37 -9.14 -13.57
C SER A 83 -3.37 -8.53 -14.56
N ALA A 84 -4.60 -9.02 -14.60
CA ALA A 84 -5.67 -8.50 -15.45
C ALA A 84 -5.99 -7.02 -15.18
N VAL A 85 -6.11 -6.62 -13.91
CA VAL A 85 -6.34 -5.21 -13.54
C VAL A 85 -5.17 -4.33 -13.96
N PHE A 86 -3.93 -4.77 -13.76
CA PHE A 86 -2.76 -4.01 -14.17
C PHE A 86 -2.68 -3.84 -15.69
N SER A 87 -2.81 -4.93 -16.46
CA SER A 87 -2.81 -4.84 -17.92
C SER A 87 -3.96 -3.96 -18.45
N TYR A 88 -5.16 -4.07 -17.86
CA TYR A 88 -6.29 -3.21 -18.19
C TYR A 88 -5.99 -1.73 -17.90
N ALA A 89 -5.50 -1.42 -16.71
CA ALA A 89 -5.21 -0.06 -16.31
C ALA A 89 -4.08 0.55 -17.15
N HIS A 90 -3.02 -0.21 -17.39
CA HIS A 90 -1.89 0.20 -18.23
C HIS A 90 -2.36 0.52 -19.66
N GLY A 91 -3.13 -0.37 -20.29
CA GLY A 91 -3.64 -0.18 -21.64
C GLY A 91 -4.64 0.98 -21.79
N LYS A 92 -5.29 1.39 -20.69
CA LYS A 92 -6.28 2.48 -20.66
C LYS A 92 -5.76 3.77 -20.04
N GLY A 93 -4.49 3.81 -19.60
CA GLY A 93 -3.90 4.97 -18.91
C GLY A 93 -4.58 5.30 -17.58
N ARG A 94 -5.05 4.27 -16.85
CA ARG A 94 -5.77 4.40 -15.57
C ARG A 94 -4.83 4.15 -14.40
N GLU A 95 -5.18 4.70 -13.25
CA GLU A 95 -4.37 4.59 -12.03
C GLU A 95 -4.89 3.48 -11.13
N VAL A 96 -3.98 2.74 -10.49
CA VAL A 96 -4.30 1.63 -9.59
C VAL A 96 -3.66 1.86 -8.23
N VAL A 97 -4.46 1.76 -7.18
CA VAL A 97 -3.99 1.79 -5.79
C VAL A 97 -4.43 0.53 -5.07
N PHE A 98 -3.51 -0.09 -4.32
CA PHE A 98 -3.83 -1.25 -3.49
C PHE A 98 -4.22 -0.83 -2.08
N ARG A 99 -5.28 -1.46 -1.57
CA ARG A 99 -5.69 -1.37 -0.19
C ARG A 99 -5.64 -2.75 0.45
N ALA A 100 -4.83 -2.88 1.50
CA ALA A 100 -4.91 -4.01 2.40
C ALA A 100 -5.76 -3.66 3.63
N ALA A 101 -5.14 -3.41 4.79
CA ALA A 101 -5.87 -3.08 6.01
C ALA A 101 -6.54 -1.69 5.98
N GLY A 102 -5.98 -0.73 5.24
CA GLY A 102 -6.41 0.68 5.30
C GLY A 102 -6.00 1.38 6.60
N THR A 103 -4.89 0.98 7.22
CA THR A 103 -4.41 1.53 8.51
C THR A 103 -3.28 2.55 8.34
N SER A 104 -3.01 3.03 7.12
CA SER A 104 -2.02 4.10 6.92
C SER A 104 -2.56 5.42 7.47
N LEU A 105 -1.65 6.23 8.02
CA LEU A 105 -1.96 7.57 8.53
C LEU A 105 -1.67 8.68 7.50
N ASN A 106 -1.22 8.30 6.30
CA ASN A 106 -0.72 9.23 5.27
C ASN A 106 -1.47 9.12 3.93
N GLY A 107 -2.64 8.47 3.88
CA GLY A 107 -3.46 8.38 2.66
C GLY A 107 -2.98 7.37 1.62
N GLN A 108 -1.99 6.54 1.95
CA GLN A 108 -1.32 5.65 0.99
C GLN A 108 -2.18 4.47 0.53
N ALA A 109 -3.29 4.19 1.24
CA ALA A 109 -4.20 3.09 0.93
C ALA A 109 -5.51 3.59 0.32
N GLN A 110 -5.45 4.75 -0.34
CA GLN A 110 -6.57 5.46 -0.95
C GLN A 110 -6.17 5.96 -2.34
N GLY A 111 -7.14 6.10 -3.24
CA GLY A 111 -6.95 6.64 -4.59
C GLY A 111 -8.28 7.03 -5.21
N GLU A 112 -8.23 7.85 -6.26
CA GLU A 112 -9.42 8.39 -6.91
C GLU A 112 -9.89 7.56 -8.11
N ASP A 113 -9.06 6.61 -8.57
CA ASP A 113 -9.37 5.78 -9.75
C ASP A 113 -9.70 4.32 -9.38
N ILE A 114 -8.87 3.35 -9.77
CA ILE A 114 -9.10 1.93 -9.47
C ILE A 114 -8.46 1.59 -8.12
N LEU A 115 -9.27 1.17 -7.14
CA LEU A 115 -8.78 0.68 -5.86
C LEU A 115 -8.90 -0.84 -5.78
N VAL A 116 -7.81 -1.54 -5.49
CA VAL A 116 -7.79 -3.01 -5.39
C VAL A 116 -7.67 -3.44 -3.93
N ASP A 117 -8.71 -4.10 -3.41
CA ASP A 117 -8.73 -4.72 -2.08
C ASP A 117 -8.02 -6.08 -2.11
N VAL A 118 -6.91 -6.18 -1.36
CA VAL A 118 -6.13 -7.41 -1.19
C VAL A 118 -6.21 -7.96 0.24
N ARG A 119 -7.20 -7.55 1.03
CA ARG A 119 -7.37 -8.00 2.41
C ARG A 119 -8.18 -9.29 2.51
N ARG A 120 -9.21 -9.45 1.68
CA ARG A 120 -10.22 -10.51 1.87
C ARG A 120 -9.71 -11.92 1.56
N HIS A 121 -9.09 -12.10 0.40
CA HIS A 121 -8.73 -13.43 -0.13
C HIS A 121 -7.26 -13.81 0.10
N TRP A 122 -6.40 -12.83 0.39
CA TRP A 122 -4.96 -13.02 0.51
C TRP A 122 -4.49 -13.29 1.93
N SER A 123 -5.19 -14.16 2.67
CA SER A 123 -4.76 -14.56 4.01
C SER A 123 -4.18 -15.98 4.01
N GLY A 124 -3.13 -16.19 4.79
CA GLY A 124 -2.46 -17.49 4.89
C GLY A 124 -0.98 -17.37 5.24
N ILE A 125 -0.50 -18.36 5.98
CA ILE A 125 0.90 -18.50 6.37
C ILE A 125 1.31 -19.97 6.22
N GLN A 126 2.43 -20.20 5.56
CA GLN A 126 3.12 -21.48 5.51
C GLN A 126 4.43 -21.33 6.29
N VAL A 127 4.58 -22.12 7.36
CA VAL A 127 5.80 -22.14 8.16
C VAL A 127 6.79 -23.12 7.53
N LEU A 128 8.04 -22.71 7.40
CA LEU A 128 9.14 -23.46 6.79
C LEU A 128 10.28 -23.63 7.81
N ASP A 129 11.08 -24.68 7.65
CA ASP A 129 12.29 -24.93 8.44
C ASP A 129 12.10 -24.77 9.95
N ASN A 130 11.06 -25.40 10.50
CA ASN A 130 10.71 -25.31 11.93
C ASN A 130 10.59 -23.87 12.45
N GLY A 131 10.10 -22.94 11.62
CA GLY A 131 9.89 -21.55 11.96
C GLY A 131 11.03 -20.61 11.61
N ALA A 132 12.15 -21.10 11.05
CA ALA A 132 13.22 -20.22 10.60
C ALA A 132 12.79 -19.32 9.42
N ARG A 133 11.85 -19.79 8.60
CA ARG A 133 11.25 -19.02 7.49
C ARG A 133 9.72 -19.19 7.48
N ALA A 134 9.03 -18.25 6.86
CA ALA A 134 7.60 -18.36 6.60
C ALA A 134 7.22 -17.66 5.30
N ARG A 135 6.40 -18.32 4.47
CA ARG A 135 5.76 -17.73 3.29
C ARG A 135 4.38 -17.21 3.73
N ILE A 136 4.17 -15.90 3.63
CA ILE A 136 2.98 -15.23 4.19
C ILE A 136 2.29 -14.43 3.10
N ARG A 137 0.98 -14.64 2.93
CA ARG A 137 0.18 -13.88 1.97
C ARG A 137 -0.03 -12.43 2.43
N PRO A 138 -0.08 -11.44 1.52
CA PRO A 138 -0.03 -10.02 1.85
C PRO A 138 -1.22 -9.49 2.66
N GLY A 139 -2.38 -10.16 2.60
CA GLY A 139 -3.57 -9.85 3.41
C GLY A 139 -3.56 -10.44 4.82
N THR A 140 -2.53 -11.22 5.20
CA THR A 140 -2.41 -11.79 6.56
C THR A 140 -2.04 -10.71 7.57
N THR A 141 -2.75 -10.62 8.68
CA THR A 141 -2.44 -9.66 9.76
C THR A 141 -1.17 -10.04 10.50
N VAL A 142 -0.44 -9.03 11.02
CA VAL A 142 0.79 -9.25 11.80
C VAL A 142 0.52 -10.14 13.00
N LEU A 143 -0.58 -9.89 13.73
CA LEU A 143 -0.97 -10.71 14.86
C LEU A 143 -1.18 -12.19 14.47
N ARG A 144 -1.86 -12.46 13.35
CA ARG A 144 -2.12 -13.83 12.89
C ARG A 144 -0.82 -14.55 12.51
N ALA A 145 0.10 -13.86 11.85
CA ALA A 145 1.41 -14.40 11.53
C ALA A 145 2.21 -14.73 12.81
N ASN A 146 2.31 -13.78 13.74
CA ASN A 146 3.04 -13.97 14.99
C ASN A 146 2.42 -15.04 15.91
N THR A 147 1.09 -15.13 15.97
CA THR A 147 0.40 -16.21 16.70
C THR A 147 0.77 -17.59 16.17
N THR A 148 0.95 -17.71 14.86
CA THR A 148 1.35 -18.97 14.21
C THR A 148 2.81 -19.30 14.52
N LEU A 149 3.70 -18.31 14.43
CA LEU A 149 5.13 -18.46 14.66
C LEU A 149 5.50 -18.66 16.13
N ALA A 150 4.67 -18.21 17.07
CA ALA A 150 4.89 -18.38 18.50
C ALA A 150 5.05 -19.86 18.90
N ARG A 151 4.37 -20.77 18.19
CA ARG A 151 4.47 -22.24 18.39
C ARG A 151 5.87 -22.78 18.12
N TYR A 152 6.66 -22.06 17.35
CA TYR A 152 8.04 -22.39 16.98
C TYR A 152 9.06 -21.56 17.76
N GLY A 153 8.61 -20.76 18.75
CA GLY A 153 9.47 -19.83 19.49
C GLY A 153 10.07 -18.75 18.57
N ARG A 154 9.28 -18.26 17.61
CA ARG A 154 9.69 -17.25 16.61
C ARG A 154 8.69 -16.09 16.56
N LEU A 155 9.17 -14.93 16.12
CA LEU A 155 8.41 -13.69 16.03
C LEU A 155 8.92 -12.85 14.85
N LEU A 156 8.01 -12.20 14.11
CA LEU A 156 8.37 -11.19 13.11
C LEU A 156 8.64 -9.84 13.78
N GLY A 157 9.69 -9.14 13.32
CA GLY A 157 10.26 -7.97 13.98
C GLY A 157 9.49 -6.63 14.00
N PRO A 158 8.44 -6.37 13.20
CA PRO A 158 7.61 -5.19 13.38
C PRO A 158 6.44 -5.46 14.34
N ASP A 159 6.35 -4.65 15.40
CA ASP A 159 5.23 -4.62 16.36
C ASP A 159 4.47 -3.29 16.28
N PRO A 160 3.65 -3.08 15.22
CA PRO A 160 2.85 -1.87 15.07
C PRO A 160 1.67 -1.90 16.05
N ALA A 161 1.26 -0.73 16.56
CA ALA A 161 0.08 -0.61 17.42
C ALA A 161 -1.20 -1.14 16.74
N SER A 162 -1.22 -1.16 15.40
CA SER A 162 -2.30 -1.72 14.58
C SER A 162 -2.14 -3.22 14.29
N ALA A 163 -1.30 -3.99 14.99
CA ALA A 163 -0.98 -5.40 14.68
C ALA A 163 -2.19 -6.33 14.47
N VAL A 164 -3.31 -6.04 15.14
CA VAL A 164 -4.58 -6.77 14.99
C VAL A 164 -5.19 -6.56 13.60
N ALA A 165 -4.97 -5.39 12.99
CA ALA A 165 -5.58 -4.95 11.73
C ALA A 165 -4.58 -4.87 10.56
N CYS A 166 -3.37 -4.35 10.77
CA CYS A 166 -2.40 -4.16 9.70
C CYS A 166 -1.93 -5.52 9.14
N THR A 167 -1.73 -5.56 7.83
CA THR A 167 -1.33 -6.78 7.12
C THR A 167 0.14 -6.75 6.73
N LEU A 168 0.72 -7.93 6.53
CA LEU A 168 2.12 -8.07 6.14
C LEU A 168 2.45 -7.36 4.83
N GLY A 169 1.54 -7.37 3.85
CA GLY A 169 1.72 -6.62 2.60
C GLY A 169 1.87 -5.12 2.84
N GLY A 170 1.03 -4.55 3.71
CA GLY A 170 1.13 -3.14 4.10
C GLY A 170 2.40 -2.82 4.89
N VAL A 171 2.87 -3.74 5.73
CA VAL A 171 4.13 -3.60 6.49
C VAL A 171 5.34 -3.60 5.55
N VAL A 172 5.36 -4.49 4.56
CA VAL A 172 6.43 -4.55 3.55
C VAL A 172 6.39 -3.32 2.65
N ALA A 173 5.22 -2.98 2.08
CA ALA A 173 5.08 -1.86 1.15
C ALA A 173 5.46 -0.51 1.76
N ASN A 174 5.17 -0.29 3.05
CA ASN A 174 5.49 0.95 3.73
C ASN A 174 6.83 0.94 4.45
N ASN A 175 7.58 -0.18 4.40
CA ASN A 175 8.74 -0.40 5.26
C ASN A 175 8.42 -0.05 6.72
N ALA A 176 7.24 -0.47 7.19
CA ALA A 176 6.70 -0.06 8.48
C ALA A 176 7.58 -0.60 9.61
N SER A 177 7.88 0.27 10.59
CA SER A 177 8.63 -0.10 11.79
C SER A 177 7.79 0.18 13.05
N GLY A 178 7.73 -0.80 13.95
CA GLY A 178 7.07 -0.65 15.25
C GLY A 178 7.96 0.08 16.27
N MET A 179 7.42 0.45 17.44
CA MET A 179 8.19 1.13 18.50
C MET A 179 9.44 0.32 18.92
N THR A 180 9.31 -1.01 18.95
CA THR A 180 10.36 -1.98 19.34
C THR A 180 11.23 -2.45 18.17
N ALA A 181 10.92 -2.07 16.93
CA ALA A 181 11.72 -2.45 15.77
C ALA A 181 13.06 -1.69 15.77
N GLY A 182 14.16 -2.41 15.98
CA GLY A 182 15.51 -1.91 15.72
C GLY A 182 15.84 -1.87 14.22
N THR A 183 17.03 -1.40 13.85
CA THR A 183 17.47 -1.32 12.45
C THR A 183 17.88 -2.67 11.85
N THR A 184 18.04 -3.69 12.68
CA THR A 184 18.59 -5.00 12.29
C THR A 184 17.52 -6.06 11.97
N ARG A 185 16.30 -5.91 12.47
CA ARG A 185 15.18 -6.88 12.30
C ARG A 185 13.92 -6.24 11.71
N ASN A 186 14.09 -5.32 10.77
CA ASN A 186 12.95 -4.73 10.05
C ASN A 186 12.48 -5.64 8.91
N SER A 187 11.32 -5.32 8.31
CA SER A 187 10.74 -6.10 7.22
C SER A 187 11.68 -6.26 6.03
N TYR A 188 12.47 -5.22 5.71
CA TYR A 188 13.43 -5.27 4.60
C TYR A 188 14.57 -6.29 4.82
N ARG A 189 15.14 -6.36 6.04
CA ARG A 189 16.24 -7.29 6.36
C ARG A 189 15.79 -8.73 6.61
N THR A 190 14.48 -8.95 6.78
CA THR A 190 13.91 -10.28 7.05
C THR A 190 13.20 -10.87 5.82
N LEU A 191 13.08 -10.10 4.74
CA LEU A 191 12.53 -10.56 3.47
C LEU A 191 13.55 -11.44 2.73
N ALA A 192 13.18 -12.69 2.46
CA ALA A 192 14.02 -13.63 1.72
C ALA A 192 13.68 -13.63 0.22
N SER A 193 12.39 -13.56 -0.11
CA SER A 193 11.89 -13.52 -1.49
C SER A 193 10.48 -12.90 -1.53
N VAL A 194 10.02 -12.54 -2.73
CA VAL A 194 8.69 -11.98 -2.96
C VAL A 194 8.16 -12.40 -4.33
N THR A 195 6.85 -12.64 -4.42
CA THR A 195 6.15 -12.73 -5.71
C THR A 195 5.61 -11.34 -6.05
N LEU A 196 5.99 -10.82 -7.21
CA LEU A 196 5.65 -9.48 -7.69
C LEU A 196 4.78 -9.61 -8.95
N VAL A 197 3.85 -8.66 -9.11
CA VAL A 197 3.15 -8.44 -10.38
C VAL A 197 3.49 -7.02 -10.83
N LEU A 198 3.90 -6.88 -12.08
CA LEU A 198 4.29 -5.59 -12.67
C LEU A 198 3.11 -4.95 -13.39
N PRO A 199 3.13 -3.63 -13.66
CA PRO A 199 2.04 -2.94 -14.38
C PRO A 199 1.72 -3.51 -15.77
N SER A 200 2.66 -4.19 -16.41
CA SER A 200 2.45 -4.93 -17.65
C SER A 200 1.57 -6.18 -17.49
N GLY A 201 1.46 -6.70 -16.27
CA GLY A 201 0.85 -7.99 -15.94
C GLY A 201 1.89 -9.10 -15.68
N THR A 202 3.18 -8.84 -15.93
CA THR A 202 4.27 -9.82 -15.71
C THR A 202 4.34 -10.23 -14.24
N ILE A 203 4.36 -11.54 -13.97
CA ILE A 203 4.48 -12.12 -12.63
C ILE A 203 5.90 -12.68 -12.48
N VAL A 204 6.57 -12.34 -11.37
CA VAL A 204 7.91 -12.84 -11.05
C VAL A 204 7.95 -13.33 -9.60
N ASP A 205 8.35 -14.57 -9.36
CA ASP A 205 8.71 -15.06 -8.02
C ASP A 205 10.22 -15.01 -7.85
N THR A 206 10.71 -14.10 -7.02
CA THR A 206 12.16 -13.94 -6.78
C THR A 206 12.78 -15.10 -6.00
N ALA A 207 12.01 -16.11 -5.62
CA ALA A 207 12.54 -17.35 -5.05
C ALA A 207 13.08 -18.30 -6.13
N GLU A 208 12.66 -18.13 -7.39
CA GLU A 208 13.06 -19.03 -8.47
C GLU A 208 14.49 -18.74 -8.93
N PRO A 209 15.30 -19.77 -9.27
CA PRO A 209 16.71 -19.59 -9.61
C PRO A 209 16.97 -18.73 -10.85
N ASP A 210 16.01 -18.68 -11.77
CA ASP A 210 16.06 -18.00 -13.05
C ASP A 210 15.24 -16.69 -13.10
N ALA A 211 14.70 -16.25 -11.95
CA ALA A 211 13.84 -15.06 -11.86
C ALA A 211 14.45 -13.80 -12.50
N ASP A 212 15.76 -13.58 -12.35
CA ASP A 212 16.46 -12.44 -12.97
C ASP A 212 16.48 -12.53 -14.50
N ALA A 213 16.67 -13.74 -15.04
CA ALA A 213 16.69 -13.98 -16.48
C ALA A 213 15.29 -13.87 -17.08
N GLU A 214 14.28 -14.42 -16.40
CA GLU A 214 12.88 -14.30 -16.80
C GLU A 214 12.42 -12.84 -16.80
N LEU A 215 12.73 -12.09 -15.73
CA LEU A 215 12.40 -10.67 -15.64
C LEU A 215 13.11 -9.86 -16.74
N ALA A 216 14.39 -10.12 -17.01
CA ALA A 216 15.13 -9.44 -18.07
C ALA A 216 14.58 -9.75 -19.47
N HIS A 217 14.07 -10.97 -19.68
CA HIS A 217 13.44 -11.37 -20.93
C HIS A 217 12.07 -10.72 -21.11
N ALA A 218 11.23 -10.73 -20.07
CA ALA A 218 9.88 -10.19 -20.10
C ALA A 218 9.85 -8.64 -20.10
N GLU A 219 10.78 -8.00 -19.38
CA GLU A 219 10.79 -6.56 -19.12
C GLU A 219 12.15 -5.90 -19.42
N PRO A 220 12.69 -6.04 -20.64
CA PRO A 220 14.06 -5.63 -20.95
C PRO A 220 14.31 -4.13 -20.73
N ALA A 221 13.32 -3.29 -21.04
CA ALA A 221 13.41 -1.84 -20.87
C ALA A 221 13.44 -1.44 -19.38
N LEU A 222 12.64 -2.10 -18.54
CA LEU A 222 12.63 -1.87 -17.10
C LEU A 222 13.97 -2.25 -16.47
N CYS A 223 14.48 -3.45 -16.80
CA CYS A 223 15.77 -3.93 -16.31
C CYS A 223 16.91 -3.00 -16.74
N ALA A 224 16.96 -2.62 -18.01
CA ALA A 224 17.98 -1.69 -18.51
C ALA A 224 17.92 -0.33 -17.78
N GLY A 225 16.71 0.23 -17.59
CA GLY A 225 16.53 1.48 -16.86
C GLY A 225 16.97 1.41 -15.39
N LEU A 226 16.62 0.32 -14.68
CA LEU A 226 17.04 0.11 -13.30
C LEU A 226 18.56 -0.04 -13.17
N LEU A 227 19.19 -0.78 -14.08
CA LEU A 227 20.64 -0.94 -14.12
C LEU A 227 21.36 0.37 -14.44
N ALA A 228 20.80 1.19 -15.34
CA ALA A 228 21.33 2.53 -15.63
C ALA A 228 21.25 3.45 -14.40
N LEU A 229 20.11 3.48 -13.70
CA LEU A 229 19.95 4.25 -12.47
C LEU A 229 20.90 3.78 -11.37
N LYS A 230 21.10 2.46 -11.24
CA LYS A 230 22.08 1.88 -10.32
C LYS A 230 23.49 2.38 -10.64
N ALA A 231 23.89 2.32 -11.92
CA ALA A 231 25.20 2.76 -12.36
C ALA A 231 25.42 4.27 -12.11
N GLU A 232 24.40 5.10 -12.37
CA GLU A 232 24.42 6.53 -12.06
C GLU A 232 24.64 6.78 -10.56
N ILE A 233 23.91 6.07 -9.70
CA ILE A 233 24.05 6.19 -8.25
C ILE A 233 25.45 5.76 -7.81
N GLU A 234 25.96 4.63 -8.29
CA GLU A 234 27.28 4.11 -7.90
C GLU A 234 28.44 4.97 -8.40
N ALA A 235 28.25 5.71 -9.49
CA ALA A 235 29.23 6.66 -10.02
C ALA A 235 29.39 7.92 -9.15
N ASP A 236 28.47 8.18 -8.20
CA ASP A 236 28.52 9.30 -7.26
C ASP A 236 28.79 8.78 -5.82
N PRO A 237 30.07 8.77 -5.36
CA PRO A 237 30.42 8.29 -4.03
C PRO A 237 29.74 9.05 -2.89
N ASP A 238 29.48 10.35 -3.07
CA ASP A 238 28.81 11.19 -2.06
C ASP A 238 27.34 10.78 -1.94
N LEU A 239 26.67 10.54 -3.07
CA LEU A 239 25.31 10.02 -3.10
C LEU A 239 25.24 8.62 -2.48
N VAL A 240 26.17 7.72 -2.80
CA VAL A 240 26.26 6.39 -2.18
C VAL A 240 26.42 6.49 -0.66
N ALA A 241 27.38 7.31 -0.19
CA ALA A 241 27.62 7.51 1.24
C ALA A 241 26.37 8.06 1.93
N ARG A 242 25.70 9.04 1.33
CA ARG A 242 24.45 9.62 1.83
C ARG A 242 23.30 8.62 1.85
N ILE A 243 23.18 7.75 0.85
CA ILE A 243 22.17 6.69 0.82
C ILE A 243 22.43 5.73 1.99
N ARG A 244 23.66 5.22 2.12
CA ARG A 244 24.06 4.28 3.19
C ARG A 244 23.80 4.85 4.59
N ALA A 245 24.31 6.05 4.87
CA ALA A 245 24.11 6.72 6.16
C ALA A 245 22.62 6.89 6.52
N LYS A 246 21.75 7.08 5.52
CA LYS A 246 20.31 7.23 5.75
C LYS A 246 19.58 5.92 5.96
N TYR A 247 20.09 4.79 5.45
CA TYR A 247 19.54 3.45 5.75
C TYR A 247 19.99 2.92 7.12
N GLU A 248 20.95 3.58 7.77
CA GLU A 248 21.33 3.32 9.17
C GLU A 248 20.35 3.94 10.16
N ILE A 249 19.54 4.92 9.74
CA ILE A 249 18.57 5.62 10.59
C ILE A 249 17.20 4.95 10.47
N LYS A 250 16.54 4.72 11.61
CA LYS A 250 15.16 4.20 11.65
C LYS A 250 14.23 5.17 10.94
N ASN A 251 13.55 4.71 9.90
CA ASN A 251 12.54 5.50 9.22
C ASN A 251 11.19 5.34 9.94
N THR A 252 10.65 6.44 10.45
CA THR A 252 9.35 6.47 11.13
C THR A 252 8.23 7.10 10.29
N ASN A 253 8.50 7.64 9.09
CA ASN A 253 7.48 8.23 8.20
C ASN A 253 7.68 7.85 6.72
N GLY A 254 6.57 7.68 5.99
CA GLY A 254 6.53 7.29 4.56
C GLY A 254 7.13 8.32 3.58
N TYR A 255 7.47 7.81 2.40
CA TYR A 255 8.12 8.41 1.22
C TYR A 255 9.33 9.33 1.45
N ARG A 256 10.51 8.86 1.02
CA ARG A 256 11.75 9.64 0.95
C ARG A 256 11.81 10.41 -0.38
N THR A 257 11.04 11.48 -0.53
CA THR A 257 11.30 12.44 -1.61
C THR A 257 12.51 13.28 -1.23
N SER A 258 13.63 13.09 -1.92
CA SER A 258 14.84 13.90 -1.72
C SER A 258 14.59 15.33 -2.17
N ARG A 259 14.14 16.18 -1.25
CA ARG A 259 14.04 17.63 -1.49
C ARG A 259 15.47 18.19 -1.59
N ARG A 260 15.91 18.59 -2.78
CA ARG A 260 17.02 19.56 -2.95
C ARG A 260 16.49 20.89 -2.41
N SER A 261 16.84 21.24 -1.17
CA SER A 261 16.74 22.63 -0.75
C SER A 261 17.93 23.36 -1.34
N TRP A 262 17.69 24.11 -2.41
CA TRP A 262 18.55 25.25 -2.76
C TRP A 262 18.53 26.22 -1.57
N SER A 263 19.65 26.37 -0.88
CA SER A 263 19.92 27.55 -0.07
C SER A 263 20.90 28.42 -0.85
N SER A 264 20.37 29.38 -1.59
CA SER A 264 21.09 30.60 -1.94
C SER A 264 21.34 31.37 -0.65
N ASN A 265 22.60 31.40 -0.21
CA ASN A 265 23.24 32.38 0.68
C ASN A 265 24.67 31.85 0.83
N GLY A 266 25.74 32.55 0.52
CA GLY A 266 25.99 33.97 0.39
C GLY A 266 27.49 34.05 0.64
N ALA A 267 28.26 34.47 -0.35
CA ALA A 267 29.71 34.59 -0.19
C ALA A 267 30.01 35.71 0.83
N PRO A 268 30.80 35.45 1.89
CA PRO A 268 31.41 36.52 2.66
C PRO A 268 32.70 36.93 1.95
N GLY A 269 32.77 38.19 1.55
CA GLY A 269 33.95 38.76 0.90
C GLY A 269 35.15 38.95 1.83
N GLN A 270 36.33 39.03 1.22
CA GLN A 270 37.50 39.79 1.67
C GLN A 270 38.18 40.31 0.38
N ARG A 271 38.10 41.62 0.09
CA ARG A 271 39.09 42.68 0.41
C ARG A 271 40.51 42.39 -0.11
N SER A 272 40.84 43.01 -1.24
CA SER A 272 41.84 44.08 -1.37
C SER A 272 41.53 44.88 -2.62
#